data_AF-A0A7C3MHX7-F1
#
_entry.id   AF-A0A7C3MHX7-F1
#
_cell.length_a   1.000
_cell.length_b   1.000
_cell.length_c   1.000
_cell.angle_alpha   90.00
_cell.angle_beta   90.00
_cell.angle_gamma   90.00
#
_symmetry.space_group_name_H-M   'P 1'
#
loop_
_entity.id
_entity.type
_entity.pdbx_description
1 polymer ?
#
loop_
_entity_poly.entity_id
_entity_poly.type
_entity_poly.pdbx_seq_one_letter_code
_entity_poly.pdbx_strand_id
1 'polypeptide(L)'
;MEKGYDYYQEEIPRIFKDEEQQRVAIEAIKLLILFAISPVKVRYSARHMAEMILFRVTELESEINYQYLHEILERLRKETTYISIIPGKEPLDDQFFITLKPDLSSIMRQRIRQTTGEIFKEDRRLFERLLPLAESSHIPFKGWAEEAKQHLSLSWEYTRRSGILFLRQIDELSIEEFERMGDQWSRVEEDFFIIVGTTYHIEKQYEHLHDILPLIREKYPGLFLFWIPSKIDFQEESWMREVLSALILFDRQKEELSESSQKMRGLLEEYINNSKKRLGEIFTKAYFSGLLLWDERQIELSKYGYLSQEKFLQEFIPNLLSRRFPKHHKVHPYIEALAPTTIPSLLKDFFAAGMIEIDDRTKFGLRTVLEGLLKPMGLVRKKGNQYTLQVDHRSNEISENFLSLLENGPLPPETIYWSLRKGEYGLLRHQFEALLFSLLFSGNVIAY
;
A
#
# COMPACT_ATOMS: atom_id res chain seq x y z
N MET A 1 -5.18 -19.51 -41.40
CA MET A 1 -5.80 -19.04 -42.66
C MET A 1 -7.30 -19.10 -42.52
N GLU A 2 -7.91 -20.26 -42.22
CA GLU A 2 -9.32 -20.36 -41.76
C GLU A 2 -9.63 -19.35 -40.62
N LYS A 3 -8.79 -19.32 -39.57
CA LYS A 3 -8.95 -18.42 -38.42
C LYS A 3 -9.03 -16.91 -38.71
N GLY A 4 -8.51 -16.43 -39.87
CA GLY A 4 -8.56 -15.02 -40.23
C GLY A 4 -9.88 -14.63 -40.90
N TYR A 5 -10.46 -15.55 -41.68
CA TYR A 5 -11.77 -15.37 -42.30
C TYR A 5 -12.88 -15.52 -41.25
N ASP A 6 -12.77 -16.52 -40.37
CA ASP A 6 -13.72 -16.76 -39.28
C ASP A 6 -13.86 -15.52 -38.36
N TYR A 7 -12.75 -14.83 -38.06
CA TYR A 7 -12.75 -13.57 -37.31
C TYR A 7 -13.63 -12.50 -37.95
N TYR A 8 -13.45 -12.25 -39.25
CA TYR A 8 -14.24 -11.23 -39.95
C TYR A 8 -15.71 -11.66 -40.10
N GLN A 9 -15.99 -12.95 -40.18
CA GLN A 9 -17.36 -13.47 -40.22
C GLN A 9 -18.11 -13.20 -38.90
N GLU A 10 -17.43 -13.22 -37.75
CA GLU A 10 -18.01 -12.87 -36.44
C GLU A 10 -18.10 -11.35 -36.20
N GLU A 11 -17.13 -10.57 -36.67
CA GLU A 11 -17.05 -9.12 -36.39
C GLU A 11 -17.84 -8.25 -37.38
N ILE A 12 -17.99 -8.64 -38.66
CA ILE A 12 -18.71 -7.84 -39.67
C ILE A 12 -20.15 -7.51 -39.25
N PRO A 13 -20.94 -8.44 -38.66
CA PRO A 13 -22.28 -8.13 -38.16
C PRO A 13 -22.31 -7.10 -37.02
N ARG A 14 -21.19 -6.89 -36.31
CA ARG A 14 -21.06 -5.87 -35.25
C ARG A 14 -20.69 -4.51 -35.82
N ILE A 15 -19.91 -4.47 -36.89
CA ILE A 15 -19.43 -3.24 -37.55
C ILE A 15 -20.52 -2.64 -38.43
N PHE A 16 -21.24 -3.46 -39.19
CA PHE A 16 -22.29 -3.06 -40.13
C PHE A 16 -23.63 -3.61 -39.67
N LYS A 17 -24.64 -2.75 -39.56
CA LYS A 17 -26.01 -3.13 -39.17
C LYS A 17 -26.89 -3.50 -40.37
N ASP A 18 -26.47 -3.08 -41.56
CA ASP A 18 -27.17 -3.32 -42.82
C ASP A 18 -26.68 -4.63 -43.47
N GLU A 19 -27.61 -5.49 -43.88
CA GLU A 19 -27.29 -6.82 -44.42
C GLU A 19 -26.56 -6.75 -45.77
N GLU A 20 -26.84 -5.74 -46.59
CA GLU A 20 -26.14 -5.55 -47.87
C GLU A 20 -24.69 -5.10 -47.64
N GLN A 21 -24.47 -4.15 -46.73
CA GLN A 21 -23.12 -3.75 -46.32
C GLN A 21 -22.31 -4.92 -45.75
N GLN A 22 -22.94 -5.78 -44.93
CA GLN A 22 -22.28 -6.98 -44.40
C GLN A 22 -21.85 -7.91 -45.53
N ARG A 23 -22.71 -8.15 -46.52
CA ARG A 23 -22.40 -9.01 -47.67
C ARG A 23 -21.22 -8.47 -48.48
N VAL A 24 -21.23 -7.17 -48.79
CA VAL A 24 -20.15 -6.53 -49.55
C VAL A 24 -18.84 -6.51 -48.75
N ALA A 25 -18.91 -6.26 -47.43
CA ALA A 25 -17.75 -6.33 -46.55
C ALA A 25 -17.12 -7.74 -46.55
N ILE A 26 -17.93 -8.80 -46.49
CA ILE A 26 -17.45 -10.19 -46.54
C ILE A 26 -16.74 -10.48 -47.87
N GLU A 27 -17.34 -10.09 -49.01
CA GLU A 27 -16.71 -10.28 -50.33
C GLU A 27 -15.41 -9.48 -50.48
N ALA A 28 -15.37 -8.25 -49.96
CA ALA A 28 -14.16 -7.44 -49.95
C ALA A 28 -13.03 -8.10 -49.13
N ILE A 29 -13.35 -8.66 -47.96
CA ILE A 29 -12.38 -9.40 -47.14
C ILE A 29 -11.87 -10.65 -47.88
N LYS A 30 -12.75 -11.41 -48.55
CA LYS A 30 -12.34 -12.58 -49.35
C LYS A 30 -11.33 -12.18 -50.42
N LEU A 31 -11.59 -11.10 -51.15
CA LEU A 31 -10.65 -10.59 -52.15
C LEU A 31 -9.32 -10.15 -51.54
N LEU A 32 -9.33 -9.43 -50.43
CA LEU A 32 -8.09 -9.03 -49.74
C LEU A 32 -7.27 -10.25 -49.30
N ILE A 33 -7.91 -11.29 -48.77
CA ILE A 33 -7.25 -12.54 -48.40
C ILE A 33 -6.64 -13.20 -49.65
N LEU A 34 -7.40 -13.28 -50.75
CA LEU A 34 -6.92 -13.82 -52.03
C LEU A 34 -5.71 -13.05 -52.57
N PHE A 35 -5.70 -11.72 -52.47
CA PHE A 35 -4.56 -10.91 -52.87
C PHE A 35 -3.34 -11.16 -51.98
N ALA A 36 -3.54 -11.30 -50.67
CA ALA A 36 -2.45 -11.56 -49.73
C ALA A 36 -1.77 -12.93 -49.92
N ILE A 37 -2.50 -13.92 -50.44
CA ILE A 37 -1.97 -15.27 -50.72
C ILE A 37 -1.53 -15.46 -52.18
N SER A 38 -1.91 -14.55 -53.07
CA SER A 38 -1.56 -14.63 -54.48
C SER A 38 -0.06 -14.40 -54.68
N PRO A 39 0.63 -15.23 -55.50
CA PRO A 39 2.04 -15.02 -55.85
C PRO A 39 2.26 -13.79 -56.75
N VAL A 40 1.19 -13.18 -57.25
CA VAL A 40 1.22 -12.03 -58.15
C VAL A 40 1.35 -10.73 -57.35
N LYS A 41 2.45 -10.00 -57.56
CA LYS A 41 2.73 -8.70 -56.90
C LYS A 41 1.96 -7.53 -57.53
N VAL A 42 0.67 -7.71 -57.82
CA VAL A 42 -0.20 -6.62 -58.27
C VAL A 42 -0.90 -6.02 -57.06
N ARG A 43 -0.87 -4.69 -56.93
CA ARG A 43 -1.59 -3.97 -55.89
C ARG A 43 -2.90 -3.45 -56.47
N TYR A 44 -4.02 -3.83 -55.86
CA TYR A 44 -5.35 -3.45 -56.30
C TYR A 44 -5.84 -2.23 -55.53
N SER A 45 -6.46 -1.29 -56.23
CA SER A 45 -7.12 -0.12 -55.61
C SER A 45 -8.60 -0.40 -55.32
N ALA A 46 -9.26 0.50 -54.59
CA ALA A 46 -10.70 0.43 -54.35
C ALA A 46 -11.50 0.32 -55.67
N ARG A 47 -11.13 1.06 -56.73
CA ARG A 47 -11.74 0.91 -58.08
C ARG A 47 -11.61 -0.52 -58.61
N HIS A 48 -10.41 -1.10 -58.57
CA HIS A 48 -10.18 -2.47 -59.04
C HIS A 48 -10.98 -3.50 -58.24
N MET A 49 -11.04 -3.34 -56.92
CA MET A 49 -11.80 -4.24 -56.06
C MET A 49 -13.30 -4.16 -56.35
N ALA A 50 -13.85 -2.95 -56.56
CA ALA A 50 -15.27 -2.77 -56.87
C ALA A 50 -15.65 -3.46 -58.18
N GLU A 51 -14.80 -3.35 -59.20
CA GLU A 51 -14.96 -4.07 -60.47
C GLU A 51 -14.91 -5.60 -60.28
N MET A 52 -14.07 -6.10 -59.38
CA MET A 52 -13.93 -7.54 -59.12
C MET A 52 -15.08 -8.13 -58.30
N ILE A 53 -15.66 -7.37 -57.38
CA ILE A 53 -16.85 -7.80 -56.60
C ILE A 53 -18.11 -7.77 -57.48
N LEU A 54 -18.08 -7.03 -58.61
CA LEU A 54 -19.20 -6.85 -59.54
C LEU A 54 -20.48 -6.32 -58.84
N PHE A 55 -20.31 -5.63 -57.71
CA PHE A 55 -21.43 -5.07 -56.95
C PHE A 55 -21.89 -3.75 -57.57
N ARG A 56 -23.19 -3.65 -57.90
CA ARG A 56 -23.80 -2.47 -58.52
C ARG A 56 -24.88 -1.91 -57.59
N VAL A 57 -24.57 -0.80 -56.92
CA VAL A 57 -25.55 0.02 -56.18
C VAL A 57 -26.46 0.74 -57.17
N THR A 58 -25.90 1.21 -58.30
CA THR A 58 -26.67 1.78 -59.41
C THR A 58 -26.08 1.36 -60.77
N GLU A 59 -26.93 1.27 -61.79
CA GLU A 59 -26.52 1.03 -63.19
C GLU A 59 -26.23 2.33 -63.97
N LEU A 60 -26.50 3.49 -63.35
CA LEU A 60 -26.45 4.80 -64.01
C LEU A 60 -25.09 5.49 -63.86
N GLU A 61 -24.42 5.34 -62.72
CA GLU A 61 -23.10 5.96 -62.46
C GLU A 61 -22.17 4.99 -61.71
N SER A 62 -21.08 4.58 -62.36
CA SER A 62 -20.08 3.66 -61.80
C SER A 62 -19.30 4.24 -60.62
N GLU A 63 -19.16 5.57 -60.56
CA GLU A 63 -18.43 6.27 -59.51
C GLU A 63 -19.05 6.06 -58.12
N ILE A 64 -20.38 5.97 -58.04
CA ILE A 64 -21.12 5.71 -56.81
C ILE A 64 -20.76 4.32 -56.25
N ASN A 65 -20.58 3.34 -57.13
CA ASN A 65 -20.22 1.97 -56.74
C ASN A 65 -18.79 1.93 -56.14
N TYR A 66 -17.87 2.72 -56.70
CA TYR A 66 -16.49 2.81 -56.19
C TYR A 66 -16.43 3.49 -54.83
N GLN A 67 -17.16 4.60 -54.66
CA GLN A 67 -17.24 5.32 -53.39
C GLN A 67 -17.85 4.44 -52.29
N TYR A 68 -18.91 3.72 -52.61
CA TYR A 68 -19.56 2.81 -51.66
C TYR A 68 -18.60 1.71 -51.14
N LEU A 69 -17.81 1.08 -52.03
CA LEU A 69 -16.83 0.10 -51.58
C LEU A 69 -15.69 0.75 -50.77
N HIS A 70 -15.22 1.92 -51.18
CA HIS A 70 -14.19 2.65 -50.44
C HIS A 70 -14.64 2.98 -49.01
N GLU A 71 -15.88 3.43 -48.81
CA GLU A 71 -16.44 3.69 -47.48
C GLU A 71 -16.49 2.44 -46.61
N ILE A 72 -16.89 1.29 -47.18
CA ILE A 72 -16.88 0.00 -46.48
C ILE A 72 -15.46 -0.38 -46.06
N LEU A 73 -14.49 -0.25 -46.96
CA LEU A 73 -13.08 -0.57 -46.68
C LEU A 73 -12.46 0.37 -45.64
N GLU A 74 -12.75 1.67 -45.69
CA GLU A 74 -12.31 2.63 -44.69
C GLU A 74 -12.93 2.36 -43.32
N ARG A 75 -14.21 2.00 -43.27
CA ARG A 75 -14.88 1.63 -42.01
C ARG A 75 -14.30 0.35 -41.42
N LEU A 76 -14.08 -0.67 -42.26
CA LEU A 76 -13.37 -1.89 -41.87
C LEU A 76 -11.96 -1.59 -41.35
N ARG A 77 -11.23 -0.66 -41.97
CA ARG A 77 -9.88 -0.23 -41.52
C ARG A 77 -9.91 0.50 -40.18
N LYS A 78 -10.91 1.33 -39.93
CA LYS A 78 -11.04 2.06 -38.64
C LYS A 78 -11.35 1.11 -37.49
N GLU A 79 -12.19 0.11 -37.73
CA GLU A 79 -12.66 -0.82 -36.70
C GLU A 79 -11.77 -2.07 -36.57
N THR A 80 -10.87 -2.35 -37.54
CA THR A 80 -10.00 -3.53 -37.52
C THR A 80 -8.55 -3.20 -37.83
N THR A 81 -7.61 -3.83 -37.10
CA THR A 81 -6.17 -3.55 -37.22
C THR A 81 -5.46 -4.34 -38.32
N TYR A 82 -6.15 -5.27 -39.00
CA TYR A 82 -5.51 -6.13 -40.00
C TYR A 82 -5.52 -5.54 -41.41
N ILE A 83 -6.34 -4.52 -41.66
CA ILE A 83 -6.40 -3.84 -42.94
C ILE A 83 -5.51 -2.61 -42.88
N SER A 84 -4.68 -2.45 -43.90
CA SER A 84 -3.78 -1.32 -44.06
C SER A 84 -4.01 -0.69 -45.44
N ILE A 85 -3.62 0.58 -45.55
CA ILE A 85 -3.86 1.40 -46.74
C ILE A 85 -2.53 2.02 -47.20
N ILE A 86 -2.30 2.03 -48.51
CA ILE A 86 -1.31 2.88 -49.15
C ILE A 86 -2.10 3.95 -49.91
N PRO A 87 -2.00 5.24 -49.50
CA PRO A 87 -2.81 6.29 -50.09
C PRO A 87 -2.45 6.53 -51.56
N GLY A 88 -3.48 6.68 -52.39
CA GLY A 88 -3.37 7.02 -53.81
C GLY A 88 -3.28 8.51 -54.06
N LYS A 89 -3.34 8.92 -55.35
CA LYS A 89 -3.46 10.35 -55.71
C LYS A 89 -4.87 10.88 -55.41
N GLU A 90 -5.87 10.02 -55.57
CA GLU A 90 -7.27 10.25 -55.22
C GLU A 90 -7.72 9.15 -54.23
N PRO A 91 -8.75 9.38 -53.41
CA PRO A 91 -9.26 8.38 -52.46
C PRO A 91 -9.58 7.03 -53.12
N LEU A 92 -10.11 7.02 -54.34
CA LEU A 92 -10.45 5.79 -55.06
C LEU A 92 -9.23 5.03 -55.60
N ASP A 93 -8.06 5.67 -55.61
CA ASP A 93 -6.78 5.04 -55.95
C ASP A 93 -6.11 4.41 -54.72
N ASP A 94 -6.70 4.54 -53.53
CA ASP A 94 -6.21 3.92 -52.31
C ASP A 94 -6.11 2.40 -52.46
N GLN A 95 -4.96 1.86 -52.03
CA GLN A 95 -4.66 0.43 -52.11
C GLN A 95 -4.80 -0.20 -50.73
N PHE A 96 -5.79 -1.08 -50.59
CA PHE A 96 -6.07 -1.80 -49.34
C PHE A 96 -5.39 -3.18 -49.36
N PHE A 97 -4.85 -3.59 -48.21
CA PHE A 97 -4.23 -4.91 -48.04
C PHE A 97 -4.48 -5.45 -46.64
N ILE A 98 -4.64 -6.78 -46.54
CA ILE A 98 -4.86 -7.48 -45.27
C ILE A 98 -3.58 -8.19 -44.80
N THR A 99 -3.25 -8.05 -43.53
CA THR A 99 -2.15 -8.79 -42.89
C THR A 99 -2.71 -10.03 -42.21
N LEU A 100 -2.49 -11.21 -42.82
CA LEU A 100 -3.04 -12.50 -42.37
C LEU A 100 -2.40 -13.06 -41.08
N LYS A 101 -1.45 -12.34 -40.48
CA LYS A 101 -0.90 -12.69 -39.17
C LYS A 101 -1.74 -12.00 -38.10
N PRO A 102 -2.46 -12.73 -37.23
CA PRO A 102 -3.12 -12.09 -36.10
C PRO A 102 -2.05 -11.36 -35.27
N ASP A 103 -2.19 -10.05 -35.12
CA ASP A 103 -1.43 -9.23 -34.19
C ASP A 103 -1.45 -9.91 -32.82
N LEU A 104 -0.28 -10.29 -32.31
CA LEU A 104 -0.14 -10.98 -31.04
C LEU A 104 -0.85 -10.23 -29.89
N SER A 105 -0.96 -8.91 -30.01
CA SER A 105 -1.68 -8.03 -29.08
C SER A 105 -3.20 -8.29 -29.04
N SER A 106 -3.80 -8.68 -30.18
CA SER A 106 -5.22 -9.04 -30.28
C SER A 106 -5.50 -10.39 -29.61
N ILE A 107 -4.64 -11.39 -29.87
CA ILE A 107 -4.69 -12.71 -29.24
C ILE A 107 -4.51 -12.57 -27.72
N MET A 108 -3.55 -11.74 -27.29
CA MET A 108 -3.32 -11.45 -25.88
C MET A 108 -4.59 -10.90 -25.21
N ARG A 109 -5.20 -9.86 -25.79
CA ARG A 109 -6.43 -9.26 -25.26
C ARG A 109 -7.59 -10.24 -25.19
N GLN A 110 -7.76 -11.10 -26.20
CA GLN A 110 -8.80 -12.13 -26.20
C GLN A 110 -8.57 -13.15 -25.07
N ARG A 111 -7.34 -13.62 -24.88
CA ARG A 111 -7.00 -14.56 -23.80
C ARG A 111 -7.18 -13.95 -22.41
N ILE A 112 -6.81 -12.68 -22.24
CA ILE A 112 -7.06 -11.94 -20.99
C ILE A 112 -8.57 -11.92 -20.70
N ARG A 113 -9.40 -11.53 -21.67
CA ARG A 113 -10.86 -11.49 -21.49
C ARG A 113 -11.47 -12.85 -21.15
N GLN A 114 -11.00 -13.92 -21.79
CA GLN A 114 -11.45 -15.29 -21.48
C GLN A 114 -11.11 -15.67 -20.04
N THR A 115 -9.87 -15.41 -19.61
CA THR A 115 -9.41 -15.70 -18.24
C THR A 115 -10.14 -14.84 -17.21
N THR A 116 -10.49 -13.60 -17.55
CA THR A 116 -11.25 -12.70 -16.66
C THR A 116 -12.64 -13.25 -16.34
N GLY A 117 -13.27 -13.97 -17.27
CA GLY A 117 -14.54 -14.64 -17.05
C GLY A 117 -14.48 -15.76 -16.00
N GLU A 118 -13.29 -16.30 -15.71
CA GLU A 118 -13.06 -17.31 -14.68
C GLU A 118 -12.85 -16.71 -13.28
N ILE A 119 -12.65 -15.39 -13.17
CA ILE A 119 -12.43 -14.68 -11.92
C ILE A 119 -13.78 -14.30 -11.29
N PHE A 120 -14.10 -14.93 -10.16
CA PHE A 120 -15.33 -14.66 -9.42
C PHE A 120 -15.26 -13.34 -8.64
N LYS A 121 -16.42 -12.88 -8.16
CA LYS A 121 -16.58 -11.53 -7.58
C LYS A 121 -15.80 -11.27 -6.31
N GLU A 122 -15.43 -12.32 -5.60
CA GLU A 122 -14.82 -12.28 -4.27
C GLU A 122 -13.43 -12.96 -4.27
N ASP A 123 -12.71 -12.83 -5.38
CA ASP A 123 -11.42 -13.49 -5.51
C ASP A 123 -10.32 -12.76 -4.73
N ARG A 124 -9.88 -13.35 -3.61
CA ARG A 124 -8.79 -12.82 -2.76
C ARG A 124 -7.48 -12.58 -3.52
N ARG A 125 -7.25 -13.34 -4.60
CA ARG A 125 -6.07 -13.17 -5.46
C ARG A 125 -6.00 -11.77 -6.05
N LEU A 126 -7.12 -11.08 -6.20
CA LEU A 126 -7.16 -9.69 -6.68
C LEU A 126 -6.35 -8.75 -5.78
N PHE A 127 -6.41 -8.96 -4.46
CA PHE A 127 -5.58 -8.20 -3.53
C PHE A 127 -4.19 -8.82 -3.40
N GLU A 128 -4.11 -10.10 -3.03
CA GLU A 128 -2.86 -10.78 -2.66
C GLU A 128 -1.81 -10.77 -3.77
N ARG A 129 -2.23 -10.90 -5.04
CA ARG A 129 -1.32 -11.03 -6.18
C ARG A 129 -1.00 -9.70 -6.84
N LEU A 130 -1.88 -8.69 -6.70
CA LEU A 130 -1.69 -7.38 -7.32
C LEU A 130 -1.02 -6.37 -6.37
N LEU A 131 -1.22 -6.50 -5.07
CA LEU A 131 -0.60 -5.60 -4.08
C LEU A 131 0.94 -5.53 -4.19
N PRO A 132 1.69 -6.64 -4.37
CA PRO A 132 3.14 -6.58 -4.52
C PRO A 132 3.61 -5.83 -5.78
N LEU A 133 2.73 -5.68 -6.77
CA LEU A 133 3.01 -4.99 -8.04
C LEU A 133 2.66 -3.50 -7.98
N ALA A 134 1.94 -3.06 -6.95
CA ALA A 134 1.43 -1.71 -6.85
C ALA A 134 2.56 -0.72 -6.48
N GLU A 135 2.84 0.22 -7.39
CA GLU A 135 3.85 1.25 -7.18
C GLU A 135 3.21 2.55 -6.67
N SER A 136 3.53 2.94 -5.45
CA SER A 136 3.02 4.18 -4.83
C SER A 136 4.13 4.94 -4.12
N SER A 137 4.08 6.27 -4.21
CA SER A 137 4.93 7.18 -3.43
C SER A 137 4.45 7.40 -2.00
N HIS A 138 3.22 6.96 -1.69
CA HIS A 138 2.55 7.23 -0.42
C HIS A 138 2.64 6.04 0.53
N ILE A 139 2.37 4.84 -0.01
CA ILE A 139 2.30 3.59 0.76
C ILE A 139 3.25 2.56 0.14
N PRO A 140 4.14 1.92 0.93
CA PRO A 140 5.07 0.92 0.43
C PRO A 140 4.40 -0.46 0.30
N PHE A 141 3.40 -0.59 -0.58
CA PHE A 141 2.59 -1.80 -0.74
C PHE A 141 3.39 -3.08 -0.94
N LYS A 142 4.46 -3.02 -1.73
CA LYS A 142 5.37 -4.16 -1.91
C LYS A 142 5.97 -4.65 -0.58
N GLY A 143 6.45 -3.73 0.24
CA GLY A 143 7.01 -4.07 1.57
C GLY A 143 5.95 -4.67 2.49
N TRP A 144 4.72 -4.14 2.46
CA TRP A 144 3.61 -4.71 3.23
C TRP A 144 3.26 -6.14 2.81
N ALA A 145 3.28 -6.41 1.51
CA ALA A 145 2.96 -7.72 0.97
C ALA A 145 4.06 -8.77 1.26
N GLU A 146 5.33 -8.37 1.21
CA GLU A 146 6.47 -9.27 1.42
C GLU A 146 6.71 -9.61 2.89
N GLU A 147 6.64 -8.61 3.78
CA GLU A 147 7.10 -8.79 5.15
C GLU A 147 5.99 -9.19 6.13
N ALA A 148 4.71 -9.07 5.76
CA ALA A 148 3.49 -9.32 6.58
C ALA A 148 3.40 -8.55 7.92
N LYS A 149 4.55 -8.16 8.48
CA LYS A 149 4.82 -7.46 9.72
C LYS A 149 5.95 -6.47 9.43
N GLN A 150 5.69 -5.19 9.63
CA GLN A 150 6.68 -4.13 9.47
C GLN A 150 6.94 -3.45 10.81
N HIS A 151 8.21 -3.32 11.20
CA HIS A 151 8.59 -2.52 12.36
C HIS A 151 8.59 -1.03 12.01
N LEU A 152 7.93 -0.23 12.84
CA LEU A 152 7.76 1.21 12.67
C LEU A 152 8.45 1.94 13.81
N SER A 153 8.88 3.17 13.54
CA SER A 153 9.41 4.06 14.56
C SER A 153 9.07 5.51 14.25
N LEU A 154 8.76 6.27 15.30
CA LEU A 154 8.54 7.71 15.24
C LEU A 154 9.12 8.40 16.47
N SER A 155 9.27 9.73 16.39
CA SER A 155 9.55 10.58 17.54
C SER A 155 8.24 11.12 18.11
N TRP A 156 8.07 11.03 19.43
CA TRP A 156 6.92 11.56 20.15
C TRP A 156 7.40 12.11 21.50
N GLU A 157 7.15 13.40 21.77
CA GLU A 157 7.62 14.08 22.99
C GLU A 157 9.14 13.90 23.25
N TYR A 158 9.95 14.02 22.19
CA TYR A 158 11.41 13.77 22.21
C TYR A 158 11.79 12.35 22.63
N THR A 159 10.88 11.39 22.55
CA THR A 159 11.16 9.96 22.76
C THR A 159 10.98 9.20 21.46
N ARG A 160 11.90 8.28 21.17
CA ARG A 160 11.76 7.38 20.03
C ARG A 160 10.87 6.21 20.41
N ARG A 161 9.71 6.12 19.78
CA ARG A 161 8.70 5.09 20.00
C ARG A 161 8.73 4.11 18.84
N SER A 162 8.47 2.84 19.14
CA SER A 162 8.37 1.78 18.14
C SER A 162 6.98 1.17 18.14
N GLY A 163 6.59 0.64 17.00
CA GLY A 163 5.34 -0.09 16.86
C GLY A 163 5.45 -1.10 15.73
N ILE A 164 4.39 -1.87 15.53
CA ILE A 164 4.34 -2.88 14.47
C ILE A 164 3.10 -2.67 13.61
N LEU A 165 3.30 -2.67 12.30
CA LEU A 165 2.22 -2.71 11.32
C LEU A 165 2.02 -4.14 10.83
N PHE A 166 0.76 -4.59 10.81
CA PHE A 166 0.34 -5.86 10.25
C PHE A 166 -0.62 -5.63 9.10
N LEU A 167 -0.40 -6.31 7.97
CA LEU A 167 -1.38 -6.40 6.90
C LEU A 167 -2.15 -7.73 7.04
N ARG A 168 -3.44 -7.64 7.37
CA ARG A 168 -4.28 -8.80 7.71
C ARG A 168 -5.72 -8.60 7.26
N GLN A 169 -6.43 -9.72 7.12
CA GLN A 169 -7.88 -9.70 6.98
C GLN A 169 -8.49 -9.59 8.37
N ILE A 170 -9.12 -8.46 8.69
CA ILE A 170 -9.51 -8.13 10.07
C ILE A 170 -10.64 -9.03 10.59
N ASP A 171 -11.61 -9.41 9.74
CA ASP A 171 -12.72 -10.31 10.10
C ASP A 171 -12.27 -11.76 10.35
N GLU A 172 -11.02 -12.11 10.05
CA GLU A 172 -10.44 -13.40 10.40
C GLU A 172 -9.73 -13.39 11.76
N LEU A 173 -9.49 -12.20 12.34
CA LEU A 173 -8.79 -12.06 13.61
C LEU A 173 -9.76 -12.25 14.77
N SER A 174 -9.53 -13.28 15.57
CA SER A 174 -10.26 -13.55 16.81
C SER A 174 -9.92 -12.56 17.92
N ILE A 175 -10.82 -12.40 18.89
CA ILE A 175 -10.53 -11.60 20.10
C ILE A 175 -9.31 -12.16 20.86
N GLU A 176 -9.16 -13.48 20.88
CA GLU A 176 -8.04 -14.20 21.51
C GLU A 176 -6.69 -13.86 20.85
N GLU A 177 -6.67 -13.54 19.56
CA GLU A 177 -5.45 -13.02 18.89
C GLU A 177 -5.10 -11.63 19.36
N PHE A 178 -6.08 -10.73 19.48
CA PHE A 178 -5.84 -9.39 20.03
C PHE A 178 -5.40 -9.45 21.48
N GLU A 179 -5.98 -10.34 22.29
CA GLU A 179 -5.55 -10.57 23.67
C GLU A 179 -4.13 -11.11 23.74
N ARG A 180 -3.77 -12.09 22.89
CA ARG A 180 -2.39 -12.58 22.81
C ARG A 180 -1.40 -11.47 22.44
N MET A 181 -1.76 -10.59 21.51
CA MET A 181 -0.94 -9.44 21.13
C MET A 181 -0.81 -8.43 22.29
N GLY A 182 -1.91 -8.14 22.99
CA GLY A 182 -1.93 -7.25 24.15
C GLY A 182 -1.17 -7.80 25.35
N ASP A 183 -1.19 -9.11 25.58
CA ASP A 183 -0.48 -9.75 26.67
C ASP A 183 1.02 -9.83 26.38
N GLN A 184 1.41 -10.16 25.14
CA GLN A 184 2.81 -10.09 24.70
C GLN A 184 3.36 -8.67 24.82
N TRP A 185 2.54 -7.66 24.51
CA TRP A 185 2.91 -6.25 24.58
C TRP A 185 3.42 -5.82 25.98
N SER A 186 2.93 -6.45 27.05
CA SER A 186 3.33 -6.13 28.43
C SER A 186 4.84 -6.33 28.70
N ARG A 187 5.57 -7.03 27.83
CA ARG A 187 6.98 -7.41 28.01
C ARG A 187 7.87 -7.15 26.78
N VAL A 188 7.44 -6.28 25.87
CA VAL A 188 8.21 -5.93 24.66
C VAL A 188 8.30 -4.41 24.52
N GLU A 189 9.27 -3.90 23.77
CA GLU A 189 9.48 -2.44 23.67
C GLU A 189 8.47 -1.72 22.79
N GLU A 190 7.74 -2.42 21.93
CA GLU A 190 6.77 -1.81 21.03
C GLU A 190 5.59 -1.21 21.80
N ASP A 191 5.16 -0.02 21.39
CA ASP A 191 4.17 0.79 22.08
C ASP A 191 2.79 0.74 21.46
N PHE A 192 2.70 0.39 20.17
CA PHE A 192 1.45 0.37 19.43
C PHE A 192 1.46 -0.66 18.30
N PHE A 193 0.27 -1.05 17.88
CA PHE A 193 0.03 -1.88 16.71
C PHE A 193 -0.86 -1.16 15.71
N ILE A 194 -0.50 -1.25 14.43
CA ILE A 194 -1.34 -0.80 13.31
C ILE A 194 -1.82 -2.04 12.56
N ILE A 195 -3.12 -2.29 12.55
CA ILE A 195 -3.73 -3.40 11.82
C ILE A 195 -4.35 -2.83 10.55
N VAL A 196 -3.72 -3.09 9.42
CA VAL A 196 -4.18 -2.66 8.10
C VAL A 196 -5.02 -3.78 7.50
N GLY A 197 -6.28 -3.48 7.23
CA GLY A 197 -7.24 -4.38 6.59
C GLY A 197 -6.97 -4.52 5.11
N THR A 198 -7.35 -5.66 4.52
CA THR A 198 -7.26 -5.82 3.06
C THR A 198 -8.46 -5.17 2.35
N THR A 199 -8.44 -5.08 1.02
CA THR A 199 -9.59 -4.58 0.24
C THR A 199 -10.70 -5.63 0.06
N TYR A 200 -10.65 -6.75 0.78
CA TYR A 200 -11.61 -7.85 0.71
C TYR A 200 -12.65 -7.78 1.83
N HIS A 201 -13.94 -8.05 1.54
CA HIS A 201 -15.03 -8.07 2.54
C HIS A 201 -14.98 -6.87 3.52
N ILE A 202 -14.79 -5.66 2.99
CA ILE A 202 -14.57 -4.44 3.78
C ILE A 202 -15.69 -4.20 4.79
N GLU A 203 -16.94 -4.41 4.37
CA GLU A 203 -18.10 -4.23 5.25
C GLU A 203 -18.08 -5.22 6.42
N LYS A 204 -17.71 -6.49 6.19
CA LYS A 204 -17.57 -7.49 7.26
C LYS A 204 -16.40 -7.18 8.19
N GLN A 205 -15.28 -6.70 7.65
CA GLN A 205 -14.14 -6.25 8.46
C GLN A 205 -14.55 -5.10 9.39
N TYR A 206 -15.36 -4.16 8.90
CA TYR A 206 -15.88 -3.06 9.71
C TYR A 206 -16.86 -3.55 10.79
N GLU A 207 -17.84 -4.38 10.43
CA GLU A 207 -18.82 -4.95 11.36
C GLU A 207 -18.14 -5.76 12.47
N HIS A 208 -17.22 -6.67 12.10
CA HIS A 208 -16.45 -7.46 13.06
C HIS A 208 -15.65 -6.57 14.01
N LEU A 209 -14.96 -5.55 13.47
CA LEU A 209 -14.21 -4.64 14.31
C LEU A 209 -15.11 -3.83 15.24
N HIS A 210 -16.29 -3.39 14.77
CA HIS A 210 -17.25 -2.66 15.57
C HIS A 210 -17.71 -3.46 16.80
N ASP A 211 -17.88 -4.76 16.66
CA ASP A 211 -18.29 -5.66 17.74
C ASP A 211 -17.18 -5.88 18.78
N ILE A 212 -15.93 -6.02 18.35
CA ILE A 212 -14.80 -6.34 19.24
C ILE A 212 -14.10 -5.12 19.84
N LEU A 213 -14.15 -3.96 19.18
CA LEU A 213 -13.44 -2.75 19.58
C LEU A 213 -13.76 -2.29 21.02
N PRO A 214 -15.01 -2.38 21.51
CA PRO A 214 -15.33 -2.08 22.91
C PRO A 214 -14.58 -2.92 23.94
N LEU A 215 -14.36 -4.20 23.65
CA LEU A 215 -13.62 -5.11 24.53
C LEU A 215 -12.11 -4.81 24.50
N ILE A 216 -11.59 -4.58 23.29
CA ILE A 216 -10.17 -4.26 23.09
C ILE A 216 -9.80 -2.94 23.78
N ARG A 217 -10.63 -1.90 23.65
CA ARG A 217 -10.32 -0.57 24.22
C ARG A 217 -10.40 -0.54 25.74
N GLU A 218 -11.23 -1.38 26.37
CA GLU A 218 -11.32 -1.47 27.82
C GLU A 218 -10.05 -2.10 28.40
N LYS A 219 -9.56 -3.17 27.76
CA LYS A 219 -8.38 -3.92 28.23
C LYS A 219 -7.05 -3.30 27.79
N TYR A 220 -7.01 -2.72 26.58
CA TYR A 220 -5.79 -2.22 25.94
C TYR A 220 -5.99 -0.82 25.32
N PRO A 221 -6.29 0.20 26.13
CA PRO A 221 -6.57 1.55 25.63
C PRO A 221 -5.36 2.14 24.91
N GLY A 222 -5.58 2.68 23.70
CA GLY A 222 -4.51 3.30 22.92
C GLY A 222 -3.40 2.35 22.47
N LEU A 223 -3.67 1.04 22.37
CA LEU A 223 -2.69 0.06 21.89
C LEU A 223 -2.84 -0.24 20.38
N PHE A 224 -4.07 -0.31 19.89
CA PHE A 224 -4.38 -0.72 18.52
C PHE A 224 -4.96 0.43 17.70
N LEU A 225 -4.43 0.60 16.49
CA LEU A 225 -4.98 1.44 15.44
C LEU A 225 -5.36 0.55 14.26
N PHE A 226 -6.62 0.61 13.83
CA PHE A 226 -7.11 -0.17 12.70
C PHE A 226 -7.29 0.74 11.48
N TRP A 227 -6.86 0.26 10.31
CA TRP A 227 -7.00 0.96 9.04
C TRP A 227 -7.79 0.09 8.08
N ILE A 228 -9.06 0.45 7.84
CA ILE A 228 -9.95 -0.25 6.92
C ILE A 228 -9.99 0.53 5.60
N PRO A 229 -9.62 -0.06 4.45
CA PRO A 229 -9.72 0.62 3.16
C PRO A 229 -11.18 0.82 2.73
N SER A 230 -11.43 1.75 1.83
CA SER A 230 -12.72 1.88 1.17
C SER A 230 -12.89 0.85 0.05
N LYS A 231 -14.14 0.64 -0.36
CA LYS A 231 -14.46 -0.17 -1.52
C LYS A 231 -13.83 0.41 -2.79
N ILE A 232 -13.32 -0.46 -3.64
CA ILE A 232 -12.81 -0.11 -4.98
C ILE A 232 -14.00 0.01 -5.93
N ASP A 233 -13.97 1.00 -6.83
CA ASP A 233 -15.02 1.19 -7.84
C ASP A 233 -15.14 -0.05 -8.73
N PHE A 234 -16.35 -0.41 -9.14
CA PHE A 234 -16.61 -1.52 -10.05
C PHE A 234 -15.78 -1.46 -11.35
N GLN A 235 -15.58 -0.27 -11.93
CA GLN A 235 -14.76 -0.10 -13.14
C GLN A 235 -13.28 -0.35 -12.86
N GLU A 236 -12.77 0.16 -11.73
CA GLU A 236 -11.40 -0.05 -11.28
C GLU A 236 -11.16 -1.53 -10.97
N GLU A 237 -12.10 -2.17 -10.27
CA GLU A 237 -12.05 -3.60 -9.94
C GLU A 237 -12.11 -4.47 -11.20
N SER A 238 -12.99 -4.17 -12.16
CA SER A 238 -13.07 -4.88 -13.44
C SER A 238 -11.75 -4.80 -14.20
N TRP A 239 -11.11 -3.62 -14.20
CA TRP A 239 -9.78 -3.46 -14.81
C TRP A 239 -8.71 -4.24 -14.05
N MET A 240 -8.71 -4.23 -12.71
CA MET A 240 -7.79 -5.03 -11.92
C MET A 240 -7.91 -6.53 -12.21
N ARG A 241 -9.13 -7.04 -12.49
CA ARG A 241 -9.31 -8.43 -12.91
C ARG A 241 -8.64 -8.73 -14.24
N GLU A 242 -8.64 -7.81 -15.20
CA GLU A 242 -7.88 -7.96 -16.44
C GLU A 242 -6.37 -8.05 -16.18
N VAL A 243 -5.85 -7.24 -15.25
CA VAL A 243 -4.44 -7.29 -14.85
C VAL A 243 -4.09 -8.60 -14.15
N LEU A 244 -4.98 -9.09 -13.26
CA LEU A 244 -4.82 -10.39 -12.62
C LEU A 244 -4.84 -11.53 -13.65
N SER A 245 -5.75 -11.49 -14.62
CA SER A 245 -5.78 -12.43 -15.74
C SER A 245 -4.48 -12.42 -16.53
N ALA A 246 -3.95 -11.24 -16.87
CA ALA A 246 -2.67 -11.11 -17.56
C ALA A 246 -1.52 -11.72 -16.73
N LEU A 247 -1.51 -11.49 -15.41
CA LEU A 247 -0.52 -12.07 -14.50
C LEU A 247 -0.60 -13.60 -14.42
N ILE A 248 -1.82 -14.17 -14.36
CA ILE A 248 -2.02 -15.63 -14.36
C ILE A 248 -1.54 -16.23 -15.69
N LEU A 249 -1.87 -15.60 -16.82
CA LEU A 249 -1.39 -16.04 -18.13
C LEU A 249 0.13 -15.95 -18.25
N PHE A 250 0.73 -14.88 -17.74
CA PHE A 250 2.18 -14.69 -17.72
C PHE A 250 2.89 -15.82 -16.95
N ASP A 251 2.34 -16.19 -15.78
CA ASP A 251 2.90 -17.29 -14.98
C ASP A 251 2.75 -18.65 -15.66
N ARG A 252 1.62 -18.93 -16.33
CA ARG A 252 1.42 -20.18 -17.10
C ARG A 252 2.42 -20.31 -18.25
N GLN A 253 2.82 -19.20 -18.88
CA GLN A 253 3.79 -19.23 -19.99
C GLN A 253 5.25 -19.43 -19.56
N LYS A 254 5.56 -19.47 -18.26
CA LYS A 254 6.91 -19.82 -17.79
C LYS A 254 7.31 -21.25 -18.16
N GLU A 255 6.35 -22.12 -18.47
CA GLU A 255 6.55 -23.54 -18.74
C GLU A 255 6.68 -23.86 -20.25
N GLU A 256 6.38 -22.92 -21.16
CA GLU A 256 6.36 -23.15 -22.62
C GLU A 256 7.58 -22.56 -23.34
N LEU A 257 8.31 -23.38 -24.12
CA LEU A 257 9.56 -23.01 -24.80
C LEU A 257 9.42 -22.50 -26.24
N SER A 258 8.22 -22.21 -26.73
CA SER A 258 8.03 -21.80 -28.14
C SER A 258 8.41 -20.31 -28.39
N GLU A 259 8.95 -19.97 -29.57
CA GLU A 259 9.25 -18.57 -29.95
C GLU A 259 8.00 -17.67 -29.90
N SER A 260 6.83 -18.21 -30.23
CA SER A 260 5.57 -17.47 -30.13
C SER A 260 5.15 -17.24 -28.67
N SER A 261 5.45 -18.19 -27.78
CA SER A 261 5.22 -18.05 -26.33
C SER A 261 6.16 -17.01 -25.74
N GLN A 262 7.41 -16.93 -26.18
CA GLN A 262 8.35 -15.89 -25.74
C GLN A 262 7.90 -14.46 -26.12
N LYS A 263 7.42 -14.27 -27.37
CA LYS A 263 6.88 -12.97 -27.80
C LYS A 263 5.61 -12.58 -27.03
N MET A 264 4.69 -13.54 -26.82
CA MET A 264 3.48 -13.32 -26.02
C MET A 264 3.82 -12.95 -24.56
N ARG A 265 4.82 -13.62 -23.98
CA ARG A 265 5.31 -13.32 -22.63
C ARG A 265 5.85 -11.89 -22.52
N GLY A 266 6.62 -11.42 -23.50
CA GLY A 266 7.11 -10.04 -23.53
C GLY A 266 6.00 -9.00 -23.55
N LEU A 267 4.94 -9.24 -24.33
CA LEU A 267 3.76 -8.35 -24.37
C LEU A 267 2.99 -8.33 -23.04
N LEU A 268 2.82 -9.50 -22.41
CA LEU A 268 2.18 -9.61 -21.09
C LEU A 268 3.00 -8.89 -20.01
N GLU A 269 4.33 -9.06 -20.03
CA GLU A 269 5.24 -8.37 -19.11
C GLU A 269 5.16 -6.86 -19.26
N GLU A 270 5.18 -6.34 -20.48
CA GLU A 270 5.02 -4.91 -20.77
C GLU A 270 3.66 -4.40 -20.26
N TYR A 271 2.57 -5.13 -20.52
CA TYR A 271 1.24 -4.77 -20.05
C TYR A 271 1.16 -4.72 -18.51
N ILE A 272 1.73 -5.72 -17.81
CA ILE A 272 1.76 -5.77 -16.34
C ILE A 272 2.61 -4.61 -15.79
N ASN A 273 3.79 -4.37 -16.36
CA ASN A 273 4.68 -3.28 -15.94
C ASN A 273 4.01 -1.92 -16.10
N ASN A 274 3.32 -1.69 -17.22
CA ASN A 274 2.58 -0.46 -17.46
C ASN A 274 1.36 -0.28 -16.54
N SER A 275 0.89 -1.37 -15.90
CA SER A 275 -0.26 -1.36 -14.99
C SER A 275 0.12 -1.04 -13.54
N LYS A 276 1.40 -1.18 -13.14
CA LYS A 276 1.86 -1.05 -11.75
C LYS A 276 1.54 0.30 -11.09
N LYS A 277 1.77 1.39 -11.82
CA LYS A 277 1.49 2.75 -11.33
C LYS A 277 -0.01 2.94 -11.07
N ARG A 278 -0.86 2.51 -12.01
CA ARG A 278 -2.32 2.61 -11.87
C ARG A 278 -2.86 1.71 -10.75
N LEU A 279 -2.29 0.52 -10.56
CA LEU A 279 -2.59 -0.31 -9.38
C LEU A 279 -2.26 0.45 -8.08
N GLY A 280 -1.09 1.09 -8.03
CA GLY A 280 -0.68 1.94 -6.91
C GLY A 280 -1.66 3.08 -6.64
N GLU A 281 -2.13 3.77 -7.67
CA GLU A 281 -3.13 4.84 -7.56
C GLU A 281 -4.47 4.31 -7.01
N ILE A 282 -4.97 3.19 -7.52
CA ILE A 282 -6.24 2.59 -7.07
C ILE A 282 -6.15 2.16 -5.60
N PHE A 283 -5.10 1.42 -5.21
CA PHE A 283 -4.93 1.00 -3.83
C PHE A 283 -4.71 2.20 -2.90
N THR A 284 -3.90 3.18 -3.29
CA THR A 284 -3.67 4.40 -2.49
C THR A 284 -4.99 5.12 -2.26
N LYS A 285 -5.80 5.31 -3.30
CA LYS A 285 -7.14 5.90 -3.21
C LYS A 285 -8.04 5.11 -2.27
N ALA A 286 -8.06 3.78 -2.37
CA ALA A 286 -8.87 2.93 -1.50
C ALA A 286 -8.49 3.10 -0.02
N TYR A 287 -7.19 3.04 0.32
CA TYR A 287 -6.74 3.21 1.70
C TYR A 287 -7.02 4.61 2.26
N PHE A 288 -6.73 5.67 1.50
CA PHE A 288 -6.95 7.04 1.95
C PHE A 288 -8.41 7.51 1.83
N SER A 289 -9.28 6.78 1.16
CA SER A 289 -10.74 7.00 1.21
C SER A 289 -11.42 6.16 2.28
N GLY A 290 -10.66 5.32 2.98
CA GLY A 290 -11.13 4.45 4.05
C GLY A 290 -11.21 5.13 5.41
N LEU A 291 -11.19 4.29 6.45
CA LEU A 291 -11.40 4.66 7.85
C LEU A 291 -10.20 4.26 8.71
N LEU A 292 -9.86 5.14 9.65
CA LEU A 292 -9.10 4.78 10.84
C LEU A 292 -10.03 4.62 12.03
N LEU A 293 -9.82 3.56 12.79
CA LEU A 293 -10.59 3.21 13.97
C LEU A 293 -9.65 2.92 15.13
N TRP A 294 -9.87 3.57 16.26
CA TRP A 294 -9.20 3.24 17.51
C TRP A 294 -10.02 3.72 18.70
N ASP A 295 -10.09 2.91 19.74
CA ASP A 295 -10.89 3.17 20.95
C ASP A 295 -12.34 3.60 20.67
N GLU A 296 -12.62 4.91 20.69
CA GLU A 296 -13.95 5.50 20.39
C GLU A 296 -13.93 6.41 19.16
N ARG A 297 -12.76 6.58 18.54
CA ARG A 297 -12.56 7.51 17.43
C ARG A 297 -12.67 6.75 16.12
N GLN A 298 -13.43 7.35 15.20
CA GLN A 298 -13.49 6.99 13.80
C GLN A 298 -13.09 8.21 12.99
N ILE A 299 -12.07 8.07 12.14
CA ILE A 299 -11.61 9.14 11.26
C ILE A 299 -11.69 8.68 9.80
N GLU A 300 -12.31 9.51 8.97
CA GLU A 300 -12.25 9.40 7.51
C GLU A 300 -10.95 9.99 6.99
N LEU A 301 -10.14 9.18 6.32
CA LEU A 301 -8.83 9.62 5.85
C LEU A 301 -8.88 10.56 4.65
N SER A 302 -10.01 10.61 3.94
CA SER A 302 -10.18 11.42 2.74
C SER A 302 -9.92 12.92 2.98
N LYS A 303 -10.12 13.37 4.22
CA LYS A 303 -9.90 14.77 4.66
C LYS A 303 -8.42 15.16 4.77
N TYR A 304 -7.51 14.18 4.80
CA TYR A 304 -6.07 14.38 5.00
C TYR A 304 -5.27 14.28 3.70
N GLY A 305 -5.91 13.88 2.60
CA GLY A 305 -5.24 13.59 1.33
C GLY A 305 -4.29 12.39 1.41
N TYR A 306 -3.37 12.29 0.46
CA TYR A 306 -2.43 11.17 0.39
C TYR A 306 -1.14 11.48 1.15
N LEU A 307 -1.03 10.94 2.36
CA LEU A 307 0.15 11.07 3.21
C LEU A 307 1.20 10.03 2.84
N SER A 308 2.48 10.36 3.03
CA SER A 308 3.50 9.31 3.11
C SER A 308 3.33 8.53 4.42
N GLN A 309 3.87 7.31 4.48
CA GLN A 309 3.85 6.52 5.73
C GLN A 309 4.40 7.31 6.93
N GLU A 310 5.51 8.04 6.77
CA GLU A 310 6.09 8.85 7.85
C GLU A 310 5.13 9.94 8.35
N LYS A 311 4.47 10.66 7.42
CA LYS A 311 3.50 11.70 7.78
C LYS A 311 2.25 11.10 8.41
N PHE A 312 1.80 9.94 7.93
CA PHE A 312 0.70 9.20 8.55
C PHE A 312 1.02 8.87 10.02
N LEU A 313 2.22 8.37 10.30
CA LEU A 313 2.63 8.05 11.67
C LEU A 313 2.67 9.30 12.55
N GLN A 314 3.21 10.41 12.03
CA GLN A 314 3.28 11.68 12.76
C GLN A 314 1.90 12.27 13.07
N GLU A 315 0.91 12.06 12.20
CA GLU A 315 -0.44 12.61 12.37
C GLU A 315 -1.27 11.79 13.38
N PHE A 316 -1.27 10.46 13.25
CA PHE A 316 -2.25 9.62 13.96
C PHE A 316 -1.72 8.93 15.22
N ILE A 317 -0.42 8.61 15.27
CA ILE A 317 0.15 7.85 16.39
C ILE A 317 0.33 8.67 17.68
N PRO A 318 0.67 9.97 17.67
CA PRO A 318 0.74 10.75 18.90
C PRO A 318 -0.53 10.73 19.74
N ASN A 319 -1.71 10.80 19.10
CA ASN A 319 -3.00 10.73 19.79
C ASN A 319 -3.21 9.37 20.47
N LEU A 320 -2.77 8.29 19.82
CA LEU A 320 -2.82 6.93 20.36
C LEU A 320 -1.89 6.80 21.58
N LEU A 321 -0.66 7.29 21.46
CA LEU A 321 0.34 7.27 22.54
C LEU A 321 -0.06 8.13 23.74
N SER A 322 -0.64 9.32 23.53
CA SER A 322 -1.14 10.16 24.62
C SER A 322 -2.26 9.50 25.41
N ARG A 323 -3.08 8.66 24.77
CA ARG A 323 -4.08 7.86 25.47
C ARG A 323 -3.46 6.67 26.20
N ARG A 324 -2.43 6.06 25.63
CA ARG A 324 -1.70 4.94 26.23
C ARG A 324 -0.91 5.35 27.47
N PHE A 325 -0.24 6.50 27.39
CA PHE A 325 0.68 7.03 28.39
C PHE A 325 0.27 8.45 28.80
N PRO A 326 -0.88 8.60 29.49
CA PRO A 326 -1.48 9.90 29.76
C PRO A 326 -0.61 10.84 30.61
N LYS A 327 0.34 10.30 31.38
CA LYS A 327 1.26 11.06 32.22
C LYS A 327 2.65 11.24 31.60
N HIS A 328 2.89 10.79 30.36
CA HIS A 328 4.20 10.92 29.72
C HIS A 328 4.66 12.38 29.59
N HIS A 329 3.74 13.28 29.25
CA HIS A 329 3.99 14.73 29.16
C HIS A 329 4.55 15.36 30.45
N LYS A 330 4.46 14.68 31.61
CA LYS A 330 5.06 15.16 32.87
C LYS A 330 6.54 14.79 33.00
N VAL A 331 7.01 13.79 32.27
CA VAL A 331 8.34 13.17 32.46
C VAL A 331 9.15 13.02 31.17
N HIS A 332 8.58 13.41 30.03
CA HIS A 332 9.26 13.35 28.75
C HIS A 332 10.55 14.20 28.76
N PRO A 333 11.61 13.74 28.10
CA PRO A 333 12.86 14.48 28.05
C PRO A 333 12.72 15.73 27.16
N TYR A 334 13.65 16.67 27.32
CA TYR A 334 13.83 17.81 26.42
C TYR A 334 14.98 17.59 25.42
N ILE A 335 15.48 16.37 25.34
CA ILE A 335 16.55 15.94 24.43
C ILE A 335 16.14 14.61 23.78
N GLU A 336 16.28 14.55 22.45
CA GLU A 336 15.69 13.47 21.65
C GLU A 336 16.54 12.20 21.60
N ALA A 337 17.86 12.35 21.72
CA ALA A 337 18.80 11.24 21.66
C ALA A 337 19.81 11.33 22.80
N LEU A 338 19.95 10.23 23.53
CA LEU A 338 21.00 10.05 24.53
C LEU A 338 22.09 9.16 23.95
N ALA A 339 23.34 9.50 24.26
CA ALA A 339 24.46 8.63 23.94
C ALA A 339 24.40 7.38 24.85
N PRO A 340 24.85 6.21 24.38
CA PRO A 340 24.92 5.00 25.21
C PRO A 340 25.74 5.19 26.49
N THR A 341 26.68 6.15 26.48
CA THR A 341 27.54 6.50 27.63
C THR A 341 26.89 7.47 28.61
N THR A 342 25.67 7.97 28.33
CA THR A 342 25.00 8.97 29.17
C THR A 342 24.76 8.46 30.60
N ILE A 343 24.18 7.27 30.76
CA ILE A 343 23.91 6.70 32.09
C ILE A 343 25.21 6.38 32.85
N PRO A 344 26.23 5.73 32.25
CA PRO A 344 27.54 5.56 32.88
C PRO A 344 28.23 6.87 33.32
N SER A 345 28.14 7.94 32.52
CA SER A 345 28.71 9.24 32.91
C SER A 345 27.92 9.88 34.05
N LEU A 346 26.58 9.82 34.03
CA LEU A 346 25.76 10.29 35.14
C LEU A 346 26.09 9.56 36.46
N LEU A 347 26.28 8.25 36.41
CA LEU A 347 26.69 7.44 37.56
C LEU A 347 28.01 7.93 38.16
N LYS A 348 29.04 8.07 37.32
CA LYS A 348 30.38 8.45 37.76
C LYS A 348 30.47 9.89 38.22
N ASP A 349 29.89 10.80 37.45
CA ASP A 349 30.18 12.23 37.55
C ASP A 349 29.12 13.01 38.35
N PHE A 350 27.95 12.41 38.63
CA PHE A 350 26.86 13.08 39.35
C PHE A 350 26.24 12.24 40.47
N PHE A 351 25.68 11.05 40.18
CA PHE A 351 24.92 10.28 41.17
C PHE A 351 25.76 9.90 42.39
N ALA A 352 27.01 9.45 42.20
CA ALA A 352 27.90 9.10 43.31
C ALA A 352 28.23 10.28 44.23
N ALA A 353 28.31 11.51 43.69
CA ALA A 353 28.61 12.70 44.47
C ALA A 353 27.36 13.36 45.09
N GLY A 354 26.18 13.14 44.50
CA GLY A 354 24.91 13.75 44.92
C GLY A 354 24.80 15.25 44.64
N MET A 355 25.89 15.92 44.29
CA MET A 355 25.90 17.33 43.91
C MET A 355 27.02 17.62 42.91
N ILE A 356 26.80 18.58 42.01
CA ILE A 356 27.82 19.08 41.10
C ILE A 356 27.64 20.57 40.80
N GLU A 357 28.74 21.30 40.77
CA GLU A 357 28.80 22.66 40.25
C GLU A 357 29.36 22.66 38.83
N ILE A 358 28.66 23.36 37.93
CA ILE A 358 28.99 23.42 36.51
C ILE A 358 29.36 24.86 36.15
N ASP A 359 30.65 25.16 36.26
CA ASP A 359 31.20 26.49 35.99
C ASP A 359 31.76 26.66 34.58
N ASP A 360 31.86 25.58 33.79
CA ASP A 360 32.75 25.56 32.63
C ASP A 360 32.21 24.84 31.38
N ARG A 361 32.79 25.18 30.20
CA ARG A 361 32.46 24.55 28.89
C ARG A 361 32.70 23.04 28.87
N THR A 362 33.60 22.53 29.72
CA THR A 362 34.01 21.11 29.76
C THR A 362 32.93 20.17 30.29
N LYS A 363 31.96 20.67 31.07
CA LYS A 363 30.83 19.89 31.61
C LYS A 363 29.51 20.19 30.90
N PHE A 364 29.55 20.81 29.73
CA PHE A 364 28.37 21.16 28.95
C PHE A 364 27.49 19.93 28.62
N GLY A 365 28.11 18.80 28.24
CA GLY A 365 27.38 17.57 27.95
C GLY A 365 26.59 17.04 29.17
N LEU A 366 27.20 17.07 30.36
CA LEU A 366 26.54 16.66 31.59
C LEU A 366 25.39 17.62 31.94
N ARG A 367 25.60 18.93 31.81
CA ARG A 367 24.53 19.93 32.00
C ARG A 367 23.33 19.65 31.11
N THR A 368 23.55 19.37 29.83
CA THR A 368 22.49 19.05 28.87
C THR A 368 21.67 17.84 29.32
N VAL A 369 22.32 16.80 29.85
CA VAL A 369 21.62 15.61 30.38
C VAL A 369 20.87 15.93 31.67
N LEU A 370 21.46 16.69 32.60
CA LEU A 370 20.79 17.09 33.84
C LEU A 370 19.53 17.92 33.54
N GLU A 371 19.64 18.92 32.65
CA GLU A 371 18.53 19.80 32.28
C GLU A 371 17.52 19.13 31.34
N GLY A 372 17.96 18.19 30.50
CA GLY A 372 17.14 17.54 29.47
C GLY A 372 16.51 16.21 29.87
N LEU A 373 17.03 15.50 30.86
CA LEU A 373 16.52 14.20 31.32
C LEU A 373 16.10 14.22 32.79
N LEU A 374 17.02 14.57 33.70
CA LEU A 374 16.77 14.46 35.15
C LEU A 374 15.82 15.53 35.68
N LYS A 375 15.92 16.76 35.16
CA LYS A 375 15.07 17.88 35.58
C LYS A 375 13.60 17.69 35.18
N PRO A 376 13.24 17.30 33.95
CA PRO A 376 11.85 16.99 33.60
C PRO A 376 11.25 15.90 34.49
N MET A 377 12.03 14.90 34.86
CA MET A 377 11.60 13.83 35.77
C MET A 377 11.54 14.24 37.24
N GLY A 378 11.91 15.49 37.58
CA GLY A 378 11.91 16.00 38.95
C GLY A 378 12.95 15.35 39.86
N LEU A 379 14.06 14.85 39.30
CA LEU A 379 15.11 14.12 40.02
C LEU A 379 16.27 15.00 40.49
N VAL A 380 16.37 16.21 39.94
CA VAL A 380 17.44 17.17 40.25
C VAL A 380 16.88 18.55 40.56
N ARG A 381 17.48 19.22 41.55
CA ARG A 381 17.23 20.63 41.84
C ARG A 381 18.37 21.49 41.32
N LYS A 382 18.05 22.59 40.65
CA LYS A 382 19.03 23.58 40.17
C LYS A 382 19.01 24.83 41.05
N LYS A 383 20.18 25.28 41.48
CA LYS A 383 20.38 26.57 42.17
C LYS A 383 21.61 27.26 41.57
N GLY A 384 21.38 28.23 40.68
CA GLY A 384 22.47 28.85 39.91
C GLY A 384 23.15 27.82 38.98
N ASN A 385 24.46 27.65 39.13
CA ASN A 385 25.27 26.65 38.42
C ASN A 385 25.38 25.30 39.16
N GLN A 386 24.79 25.20 40.33
CA GLN A 386 24.80 23.98 41.14
C GLN A 386 23.56 23.12 40.85
N TYR A 387 23.81 21.83 40.68
CA TYR A 387 22.79 20.79 40.54
C TYR A 387 22.91 19.82 41.72
N THR A 388 21.79 19.48 42.33
CA THR A 388 21.74 18.61 43.50
C THR A 388 20.75 17.49 43.26
N LEU A 389 21.16 16.24 43.50
CA LEU A 389 20.28 15.09 43.47
C LEU A 389 19.31 15.23 44.65
N GLN A 390 18.04 15.45 44.35
CA GLN A 390 17.02 15.58 45.37
C GLN A 390 15.74 14.95 44.84
N VAL A 391 15.44 13.75 45.36
CA VAL A 391 14.23 13.01 45.04
C VAL A 391 13.35 13.01 46.28
N ASP A 392 12.40 13.94 46.35
CA ASP A 392 11.38 13.95 47.39
C ASP A 392 10.16 13.18 46.89
N HIS A 393 10.02 11.93 47.37
CA HIS A 393 8.95 11.03 46.99
C HIS A 393 7.55 11.59 47.27
N ARG A 394 7.40 12.53 48.20
CA ARG A 394 6.09 13.15 48.51
C ARG A 394 5.64 14.19 47.48
N SER A 395 6.59 14.69 46.69
CA SER A 395 6.36 15.75 45.71
C SER A 395 6.57 15.27 44.27
N ASN A 396 7.15 14.08 44.09
CA ASN A 396 7.48 13.49 42.80
C ASN A 396 6.63 12.23 42.57
N GLU A 397 5.55 12.38 41.79
CA GLU A 397 4.58 11.30 41.51
C GLU A 397 5.23 10.04 40.92
N ILE A 398 6.27 10.17 40.09
CA ILE A 398 6.90 8.99 39.47
C ILE A 398 7.78 8.22 40.45
N SER A 399 8.36 8.94 41.41
CA SER A 399 9.11 8.33 42.52
C SER A 399 8.17 7.64 43.51
N GLU A 400 7.04 8.27 43.83
CA GLU A 400 5.97 7.66 44.62
C GLU A 400 5.46 6.37 43.96
N ASN A 401 5.17 6.42 42.66
CA ASN A 401 4.74 5.24 41.90
C ASN A 401 5.80 4.14 41.83
N PHE A 402 7.09 4.50 41.77
CA PHE A 402 8.16 3.49 41.86
C PHE A 402 8.15 2.80 43.23
N LEU A 403 8.04 3.57 44.31
CA LEU A 403 8.09 3.04 45.68
C LEU A 403 6.86 2.22 46.03
N SER A 404 5.67 2.58 45.53
CA SER A 404 4.44 1.81 45.75
C SER A 404 4.53 0.38 45.21
N LEU A 405 5.28 0.16 44.12
CA LEU A 405 5.54 -1.18 43.58
C LEU A 405 6.36 -2.06 44.55
N LEU A 406 7.12 -1.46 45.47
CA LEU A 406 7.96 -2.16 46.44
C LEU A 406 7.28 -2.35 47.81
N GLU A 407 6.08 -1.81 48.03
CA GLU A 407 5.37 -1.92 49.31
C GLU A 407 5.12 -3.37 49.75
N ASN A 408 4.93 -4.27 48.77
CA ASN A 408 4.67 -5.70 49.00
C ASN A 408 5.94 -6.55 49.07
N GLY A 409 7.13 -5.95 49.04
CA GLY A 409 8.42 -6.63 49.14
C GLY A 409 9.37 -6.33 47.96
N PRO A 410 10.60 -6.88 48.00
CA PRO A 410 11.62 -6.63 46.99
C PRO A 410 11.21 -7.25 45.64
N LEU A 411 11.33 -6.46 44.57
CA LEU A 411 11.08 -6.90 43.20
C LEU A 411 12.36 -6.84 42.35
N PRO A 412 12.54 -7.75 41.38
CA PRO A 412 13.61 -7.64 40.40
C PRO A 412 13.51 -6.33 39.60
N PRO A 413 14.62 -5.65 39.29
CA PRO A 413 14.60 -4.39 38.52
C PRO A 413 13.84 -4.50 37.20
N GLU A 414 13.94 -5.63 36.53
CA GLU A 414 13.24 -5.88 35.25
C GLU A 414 11.70 -5.89 35.42
N THR A 415 11.19 -6.38 36.56
CA THR A 415 9.73 -6.38 36.83
C THR A 415 9.22 -4.95 37.07
N ILE A 416 9.99 -4.15 37.81
CA ILE A 416 9.70 -2.74 38.05
C ILE A 416 9.78 -1.97 36.73
N TYR A 417 10.79 -2.28 35.91
CA TYR A 417 10.95 -1.68 34.59
C TYR A 417 9.71 -1.87 33.74
N TRP A 418 9.24 -3.09 33.52
CA TRP A 418 8.05 -3.34 32.70
C TRP A 418 6.80 -2.66 33.25
N SER A 419 6.64 -2.62 34.58
CA SER A 419 5.51 -1.94 35.23
C SER A 419 5.50 -0.43 34.93
N LEU A 420 6.66 0.23 34.94
CA LEU A 420 6.77 1.67 34.63
C LEU A 420 6.85 1.96 33.13
N ARG A 421 7.41 1.04 32.34
CA ARG A 421 7.53 1.11 30.88
C ARG A 421 6.17 1.03 30.21
N LYS A 422 5.26 0.24 30.76
CA LYS A 422 3.93 -0.05 30.24
C LYS A 422 2.80 0.60 31.05
N GLY A 423 3.12 1.21 32.19
CA GLY A 423 2.22 2.05 32.97
C GLY A 423 2.02 3.45 32.39
N GLU A 424 1.33 4.33 33.13
CA GLU A 424 0.84 5.64 32.65
C GLU A 424 1.93 6.62 32.17
N TYR A 425 3.18 6.42 32.58
CA TYR A 425 4.31 7.29 32.22
C TYR A 425 5.07 6.83 30.96
N GLY A 426 4.93 5.57 30.55
CA GLY A 426 5.59 5.05 29.34
C GLY A 426 7.11 5.16 29.35
N LEU A 427 7.77 4.95 30.51
CA LEU A 427 9.20 5.25 30.68
C LEU A 427 10.11 4.40 29.77
N LEU A 428 10.99 5.03 29.02
CA LEU A 428 12.04 4.32 28.30
C LEU A 428 13.13 3.79 29.24
N ARG A 429 13.91 2.80 28.79
CA ARG A 429 14.95 2.11 29.58
C ARG A 429 15.89 3.09 30.30
N HIS A 430 16.40 4.07 29.59
CA HIS A 430 17.32 5.07 30.14
C HIS A 430 16.65 5.99 31.17
N GLN A 431 15.36 6.32 31.01
CA GLN A 431 14.61 7.11 31.99
C GLN A 431 14.41 6.28 33.27
N PHE A 432 14.06 5.00 33.11
CA PHE A 432 13.95 4.06 34.22
C PHE A 432 15.28 3.91 34.97
N GLU A 433 16.39 3.72 34.26
CA GLU A 433 17.73 3.63 34.87
C GLU A 433 18.09 4.92 35.61
N ALA A 434 17.84 6.10 35.03
CA ALA A 434 18.06 7.38 35.70
C ALA A 434 17.22 7.51 36.99
N LEU A 435 15.95 7.10 36.97
CA LEU A 435 15.07 7.07 38.14
C LEU A 435 15.58 6.10 39.22
N LEU A 436 15.88 4.86 38.84
CA LEU A 436 16.40 3.83 39.72
C LEU A 436 17.67 4.29 40.43
N PHE A 437 18.65 4.79 39.68
CA PHE A 437 19.89 5.29 40.26
C PHE A 437 19.65 6.53 41.12
N SER A 438 18.77 7.44 40.71
CA SER A 438 18.42 8.60 41.55
C SER A 438 17.86 8.17 42.91
N LEU A 439 16.99 7.15 42.94
CA LEU A 439 16.40 6.62 44.17
C LEU A 439 17.41 5.84 45.03
N LEU A 440 18.29 5.05 44.41
CA LEU A 440 19.36 4.34 45.12
C LEU A 440 20.35 5.31 45.77
N PHE A 441 20.88 6.26 45.01
CA PHE A 441 21.90 7.20 45.49
C PHE A 441 21.33 8.30 46.41
N SER A 442 20.02 8.55 46.40
CA SER A 442 19.35 9.39 47.40
C SER A 442 18.98 8.64 48.69
N GLY A 443 19.20 7.32 48.73
CA GLY A 443 18.88 6.48 49.89
C GLY A 443 17.38 6.15 50.06
N ASN A 444 16.56 6.40 49.04
CA ASN A 444 15.14 6.03 49.04
C ASN A 444 14.94 4.52 48.80
N VAL A 445 15.90 3.84 48.17
CA VAL A 445 15.86 2.40 47.87
C VAL A 445 17.22 1.78 48.21
N ILE A 446 17.23 0.52 48.65
CA ILE A 446 18.43 -0.26 48.95
C ILE A 446 18.46 -1.49 48.04
N ALA A 447 19.60 -1.74 47.38
CA ALA A 447 19.82 -2.97 46.63
C ALA A 447 20.29 -4.09 47.57
N TYR A 448 19.62 -5.25 47.50
CA TYR A 448 19.92 -6.44 48.31
C TYR A 448 20.57 -7.54 47.49
#